data_AF-A0A161MJ27-F1
#
_entry.id   AF-A0A161MJ27-F1
#
_cell.length_a   1.000
_cell.length_b   1.000
_cell.length_c   1.000
_cell.angle_alpha   90.00
_cell.angle_beta   90.00
_cell.angle_gamma   90.00
#
_symmetry.space_group_name_H-M   'P 1'
#
loop_
_entity.id
_entity.type
_entity.pdbx_description
1 polymer ?
#
loop_
_entity_poly.entity_id
_entity_poly.type
_entity_poly.pdbx_seq_one_letter_code
_entity_poly.pdbx_strand_id
1 'polypeptide(L)'
;MLISSNDQIEDEEGIAHWTPARYSHIISLREEALRTARLKWADYHWVLDCDVFITNPYTLKKLILKNQDIIAPMLRSDGLYS
;
A
#
# COMPACT_ATOMS: atom_id res chain seq x y z
N MET A 1 -2.76 19.27 -7.20
CA MET A 1 -2.16 18.74 -5.97
C MET A 1 -0.82 19.46 -5.83
N LEU A 2 -0.73 20.44 -4.93
CA LEU A 2 0.48 21.23 -4.74
C LEU A 2 1.42 20.39 -3.87
N ILE A 3 2.52 19.92 -4.45
CA ILE A 3 3.57 19.23 -3.69
C ILE A 3 4.26 20.31 -2.87
N SER A 4 4.10 20.26 -1.55
CA SER A 4 4.84 21.12 -0.63
C SER A 4 6.31 20.68 -0.65
N SER A 5 7.24 21.63 -0.61
CA SER A 5 8.70 21.42 -0.67
C SER A 5 9.29 20.56 0.46
N ASN A 6 8.45 19.99 1.34
CA ASN A 6 8.82 19.21 2.52
C ASN A 6 8.68 17.69 2.35
N ASP A 7 8.13 17.21 1.24
CA ASP A 7 7.91 15.76 1.01
C ASP A 7 8.98 15.10 0.13
N GLN A 8 10.00 15.85 -0.30
CA GLN A 8 11.04 15.34 -1.20
C GLN A 8 12.09 14.57 -0.40
N ILE A 9 12.31 13.31 -0.76
CA ILE A 9 13.30 12.47 -0.10
C ILE A 9 14.69 12.83 -0.64
N GLU A 10 15.69 12.84 0.24
CA GLU A 10 17.07 13.17 -0.12
C GLU A 10 17.54 12.29 -1.30
N ASP A 11 18.27 12.90 -2.24
CA ASP A 11 18.77 12.30 -3.49
C ASP A 11 17.71 11.92 -4.55
N GLU A 12 16.44 12.32 -4.41
CA GLU A 12 15.44 12.13 -5.48
C GLU A 12 15.67 13.07 -6.67
N GLU A 13 15.99 12.50 -7.83
CA GLU A 13 16.20 13.22 -9.10
C GLU A 13 14.88 13.50 -9.87
N GLY A 14 13.76 12.93 -9.43
CA GLY A 14 12.44 13.13 -10.04
C GLY A 14 11.37 12.20 -9.48
N ILE A 15 10.11 12.44 -9.85
CA ILE A 15 8.92 11.75 -9.29
C ILE A 15 8.93 10.22 -9.45
N ALA A 16 9.61 9.72 -10.48
CA ALA A 16 9.75 8.29 -10.78
C ALA A 16 11.07 7.70 -10.27
N HIS A 17 11.97 8.50 -9.72
CA HIS A 17 13.22 8.01 -9.15
C HIS A 17 12.96 7.52 -7.72
N TRP A 18 13.03 6.21 -7.53
CA TRP A 18 12.90 5.58 -6.22
C TRP A 18 14.26 5.35 -5.58
N THR A 19 14.68 6.28 -4.71
CA THR A 19 15.92 6.11 -3.96
C THR A 19 15.78 5.03 -2.86
N PRO A 20 16.87 4.42 -2.38
CA PRO A 20 16.83 3.50 -1.23
C PRO A 20 16.17 4.12 0.02
N ALA A 21 16.33 5.43 0.22
CA ALA A 21 15.69 6.16 1.32
C ALA A 21 14.17 6.14 1.20
N ARG A 22 13.62 6.28 -0.03
CA ARG A 22 12.18 6.17 -0.27
C ARG A 22 11.64 4.78 0.02
N TYR A 23 12.32 3.73 -0.44
CA TYR A 23 11.94 2.36 -0.10
C TYR A 23 11.92 2.14 1.41
N SER A 24 12.97 2.59 2.11
CA SER A 24 13.10 2.47 3.56
C SER A 24 11.97 3.21 4.29
N HIS A 25 11.61 4.41 3.82
CA HIS A 25 10.51 5.17 4.37
C HIS A 25 9.17 4.42 4.24
N ILE A 26 8.82 3.92 3.06
CA ILE A 26 7.56 3.16 2.87
C ILE A 26 7.56 1.86 3.68
N ILE A 27 8.68 1.14 3.72
CA ILE A 27 8.83 -0.08 4.55
C ILE A 27 8.56 0.26 6.03
N SER A 28 9.09 1.38 6.52
CA SER A 28 8.88 1.79 7.92
C SER A 28 7.40 2.06 8.24
N LEU A 29 6.67 2.71 7.32
CA LEU A 29 5.24 2.97 7.47
C LEU A 29 4.42 1.67 7.46
N ARG A 30 4.76 0.73 6.57
CA ARG A 30 4.10 -0.58 6.50
C ARG A 30 4.36 -1.43 7.75
N GLU A 31 5.58 -1.42 8.27
CA GLU A 31 5.92 -2.12 9.52
C GLU A 31 5.19 -1.52 10.72
N GLU A 32 5.10 -0.19 10.82
CA GLU A 32 4.36 0.48 11.88
C GLU A 32 2.86 0.13 11.85
N ALA A 33 2.26 0.11 10.65
CA ALA A 33 0.88 -0.27 10.46
C ALA A 33 0.63 -1.73 10.89
N LEU A 34 1.51 -2.66 10.50
CA LEU A 34 1.43 -4.07 10.90
C LEU A 34 1.55 -4.24 12.43
N ARG A 35 2.54 -3.59 13.04
CA ARG A 35 2.73 -3.61 14.50
C ARG A 35 1.49 -3.08 15.21
N THR A 36 0.91 -1.99 14.72
CA THR A 36 -0.30 -1.39 15.27
C THR A 36 -1.49 -2.33 15.18
N ALA A 37 -1.69 -2.99 14.03
CA ALA A 37 -2.76 -3.98 13.85
C ALA A 37 -2.63 -5.13 14.85
N ARG A 38 -1.42 -5.65 15.07
CA ARG A 38 -1.13 -6.69 16.07
C ARG A 38 -1.43 -6.21 17.49
N LEU A 39 -0.99 -5.01 17.86
CA LEU A 39 -1.26 -4.42 19.18
C LEU A 39 -2.75 -4.18 19.44
N LYS A 40 -3.52 -3.91 18.38
CA LYS A 40 -4.98 -3.72 18.44
C LYS A 40 -5.77 -5.02 18.34
N TRP A 41 -5.11 -6.17 18.22
CA TRP A 41 -5.77 -7.48 18.05
C TRP A 41 -6.70 -7.51 16.84
N ALA A 42 -6.30 -6.90 15.73
CA ALA A 42 -7.07 -6.97 14.50
C ALA A 42 -7.04 -8.39 13.91
N ASP A 43 -8.21 -8.92 13.54
CA ASP A 43 -8.32 -10.25 12.92
C ASP A 43 -7.71 -10.29 11.51
N TYR A 44 -7.76 -9.17 10.79
CA TYR A 44 -7.23 -9.03 9.43
C TYR A 44 -6.47 -7.72 9.26
N HIS A 45 -5.41 -7.75 8.45
CA HIS A 45 -4.66 -6.57 8.03
C HIS A 45 -4.80 -6.39 6.52
N TRP A 46 -5.52 -5.35 6.08
CA TRP A 46 -5.74 -5.07 4.66
C TRP A 46 -4.94 -3.83 4.24
N VAL A 47 -3.97 -4.02 3.35
CA VAL A 47 -3.15 -2.95 2.76
C VAL A 47 -3.74 -2.58 1.40
N LEU A 48 -3.95 -1.28 1.17
CA LEU A 48 -4.51 -0.73 -0.05
C LEU A 48 -3.74 0.52 -0.44
N ASP A 49 -3.15 0.52 -1.65
CA ASP A 49 -2.47 1.69 -2.19
C ASP A 49 -3.50 2.73 -2.70
N CYS A 50 -3.14 4.02 -2.73
CA CYS A 50 -4.09 5.13 -2.96
C CYS A 50 -4.60 5.23 -4.40
N ASP A 51 -3.95 4.56 -5.33
CA ASP A 51 -4.30 4.45 -6.74
C ASP A 51 -5.09 3.17 -7.07
N VAL A 52 -5.41 2.34 -6.06
CA VAL A 52 -6.19 1.12 -6.25
C VAL A 52 -7.68 1.38 -6.12
N PHE A 53 -8.42 1.21 -7.22
CA PHE A 53 -9.87 1.30 -7.25
C PHE A 53 -10.53 -0.07 -7.03
N ILE A 54 -11.13 -0.28 -5.85
CA ILE A 54 -11.93 -1.47 -5.56
C ILE A 54 -13.37 -1.27 -6.07
N THR A 55 -13.62 -1.72 -7.30
CA THR A 55 -14.93 -1.57 -7.96
C THR A 55 -15.94 -2.63 -7.55
N ASN A 56 -15.49 -3.83 -7.16
CA ASN A 56 -16.37 -4.88 -6.64
C ASN A 56 -16.57 -4.68 -5.12
N PRO A 57 -17.79 -4.34 -4.65
CA PRO A 57 -18.06 -4.05 -3.23
C PRO A 57 -17.92 -5.27 -2.31
N TYR A 58 -17.86 -6.49 -2.88
CA TYR A 58 -17.69 -7.72 -2.11
C TYR A 58 -16.23 -8.17 -2.01
N THR A 59 -15.26 -7.39 -2.50
CA THR A 59 -13.84 -7.81 -2.57
C THR A 59 -13.29 -8.25 -1.22
N LEU A 60 -13.40 -7.43 -0.18
CA LEU A 60 -12.90 -7.79 1.16
C LEU A 60 -13.54 -9.07 1.70
N LYS A 61 -14.87 -9.21 1.58
CA LYS A 61 -15.59 -10.42 2.00
C LYS A 61 -15.11 -11.65 1.23
N LYS A 62 -14.93 -11.53 -0.09
CA LYS A 62 -14.43 -12.62 -0.93
C LYS A 62 -13.01 -13.04 -0.54
N LEU A 63 -12.14 -12.10 -0.17
CA LEU A 63 -10.78 -12.40 0.28
C LEU A 63 -10.80 -13.15 1.62
N ILE A 64 -11.57 -12.67 2.60
CA ILE A 64 -11.73 -13.33 3.90
C ILE A 64 -12.25 -14.77 3.74
N LEU A 65 -13.27 -14.97 2.90
CA LEU A 65 -13.87 -16.29 2.65
C LEU A 65 -12.90 -17.31 2.01
N LYS A 66 -11.75 -16.88 1.49
CA LYS A 66 -10.74 -17.80 0.94
C LYS A 66 -9.95 -18.51 2.05
N ASN A 67 -9.97 -18.00 3.28
CA ASN A 67 -9.31 -18.60 4.44
C ASN A 67 -7.84 -18.96 4.14
N GLN A 68 -7.08 -17.95 3.71
CA GLN A 68 -5.65 -18.03 3.43
C GLN A 68 -4.92 -17.02 4.31
N ASP A 69 -3.70 -17.33 4.72
CA ASP A 69 -2.88 -16.45 5.57
C ASP A 69 -2.60 -15.10 4.88
N ILE A 70 -2.33 -15.15 3.57
CA ILE A 70 -2.08 -13.98 2.73
C ILE A 70 -2.83 -14.16 1.42
N ILE A 71 -3.63 -13.16 1.05
CA ILE A 71 -4.35 -13.16 -0.22
C ILE A 71 -4.51 -11.74 -0.75
N ALA A 72 -4.45 -11.59 -2.07
CA ALA A 72 -4.70 -10.34 -2.76
C ALA A 72 -5.71 -10.55 -3.90
N PRO A 73 -6.55 -9.54 -4.22
CA PRO A 73 -7.31 -9.54 -5.45
C PRO A 73 -6.37 -9.25 -6.62
N MET A 74 -6.64 -9.86 -7.78
CA MET A 74 -5.97 -9.45 -9.02
C MET A 74 -6.44 -8.03 -9.38
N LEU A 75 -5.50 -7.09 -9.45
CA LEU A 75 -5.74 -5.74 -9.96
C LEU A 75 -5.45 -5.71 -11.46
N ARG A 76 -6.22 -4.92 -12.20
CA ARG A 76 -5.99 -4.67 -13.62
C ARG A 76 -5.60 -3.21 -13.78
N SER A 77 -4.51 -2.98 -14.50
CA SER A 77 -4.02 -1.65 -14.81
C SER A 77 -4.63 -1.20 -16.14
N ASP A 78 -5.35 -0.09 -16.14
CA ASP A 78 -5.77 0.60 -17.37
C ASP A 78 -4.59 1.44 -17.89
N GLY A 79 -3.50 0.76 -18.31
CA GLY A 79 -2.29 1.39 -18.82
C GLY A 79 -1.02 0.58 -18.64
N LEU A 80 0.10 1.08 -19.20
CA LEU A 80 1.43 0.44 -19.16
C LEU A 80 2.16 0.57 -17.81
N TYR A 81 1.57 1.23 -16.82
CA TYR A 81 2.22 1.48 -15.54
C TYR A 81 1.38 0.93 -14.39
N SER A 82 2.04 0.08 -13.59
CA SER A 82 1.73 -0.32 -12.23
C SER A 82 2.89 0.11 -11.36
#